data_AF-A0A2S4HCQ7-F1
#
_entry.id   AF-A0A2S4HCQ7-F1
#
_cell.length_a   1.000
_cell.length_b   1.000
_cell.length_c   1.000
_cell.angle_alpha   90.00
_cell.angle_beta   90.00
_cell.angle_gamma   90.00
#
_symmetry.space_group_name_H-M   'P 1'
#
loop_
_entity.id
_entity.type
_entity.pdbx_description
1 polymer ?
#
loop_
_entity_poly.entity_id
_entity_poly.type
_entity_poly.pdbx_seq_one_letter_code
_entity_poly.pdbx_strand_id
1 'polypeptide(L)'
;MFAVFGLGVCAACAPYPSSTSTQLALEPSPKEERISSLELALADALIEIEKMKAREPIASGADALPAIPPNAETGRCYAKLLAPPTYIDRIERRIVKEASERREMIPARLEWFDEQVLLSEEHVRLRLVPATYKWQEERTQIVPPKSRQVLVTPARYDTVVEEVIESPEEWVWRPGRGDIEKIDEESGEIVHQVHIPTRYRQIKKQVLVESAKYRKVVEPAVYETVRKKVVDVPEHTIEERIPAAYKTVKAQRVVEPEREVIHYIEPVYKEFNYREKVTDAQLAWRMVPCERDLNKELVYKIQRALRKLGYDTGGIDGVLGKYTLIAIHDFQKQQGLATGRLSTESIKALGVEFE
;
A
#
# COMPACT_ATOMS: atom_id res chain seq x y z
N MET A 1 30.64 54.58 -24.54
CA MET A 1 31.65 55.39 -25.26
C MET A 1 32.66 54.41 -25.83
N PHE A 2 32.78 54.38 -27.17
CA PHE A 2 33.77 53.71 -28.07
C PHE A 2 34.52 52.45 -27.55
N ALA A 3 34.29 51.22 -28.04
CA ALA A 3 34.54 50.66 -29.38
C ALA A 3 36.04 50.36 -29.68
N VAL A 4 36.35 49.06 -29.94
CA VAL A 4 37.05 48.53 -31.13
C VAL A 4 38.43 47.78 -30.99
N PHE A 5 38.45 46.56 -31.60
CA PHE A 5 39.52 45.67 -32.16
C PHE A 5 40.72 45.25 -31.28
N GLY A 6 41.32 44.06 -31.39
CA GLY A 6 41.26 42.99 -32.40
C GLY A 6 42.19 41.80 -32.05
N LEU A 7 42.08 40.73 -32.83
CA LEU A 7 42.67 39.37 -32.72
C LEU A 7 44.20 39.28 -32.71
N GLY A 8 44.76 38.16 -32.18
CA GLY A 8 46.15 37.78 -32.44
C GLY A 8 46.72 36.50 -31.78
N VAL A 9 46.44 35.34 -32.38
CA VAL A 9 47.34 34.16 -32.62
C VAL A 9 47.84 33.23 -31.49
N CYS A 10 47.66 31.94 -31.78
CA CYS A 10 48.11 30.69 -31.16
C CYS A 10 49.62 30.55 -30.82
N ALA A 11 49.95 29.67 -29.87
CA ALA A 11 50.82 28.49 -30.12
C ALA A 11 51.02 27.60 -28.87
N ALA A 12 50.98 26.28 -29.14
CA ALA A 12 51.67 25.17 -28.47
C ALA A 12 51.20 24.69 -27.08
N CYS A 13 50.30 23.70 -27.11
CA CYS A 13 50.22 22.64 -26.12
C CYS A 13 51.43 21.70 -26.26
N ALA A 14 52.17 21.46 -25.18
CA ALA A 14 53.06 20.32 -25.02
C ALA A 14 52.42 19.33 -24.04
N PRO A 15 52.27 18.03 -24.37
CA PRO A 15 51.65 17.06 -23.49
C PRO A 15 52.65 16.56 -22.44
N TYR A 16 52.24 16.61 -21.17
CA TYR A 16 52.90 15.89 -20.08
C TYR A 16 52.67 14.38 -20.25
N PRO A 17 53.69 13.53 -20.03
CA PRO A 17 53.51 12.08 -20.09
C PRO A 17 52.72 11.61 -18.87
N SER A 18 51.48 11.17 -19.11
CA SER A 18 50.68 10.43 -18.15
C SER A 18 51.35 9.08 -17.88
N SER A 19 51.78 8.87 -16.64
CA SER A 19 52.23 7.57 -16.14
C SER A 19 51.13 6.53 -16.36
N THR A 20 51.37 5.59 -17.26
CA THR A 20 50.56 4.39 -17.43
C THR A 20 50.73 3.54 -16.18
N SER A 21 49.84 3.73 -15.20
CA SER A 21 49.58 2.70 -14.20
C SER A 21 48.85 1.59 -14.95
N THR A 22 49.60 0.54 -15.30
CA THR A 22 49.03 -0.75 -15.67
C THR A 22 48.23 -1.24 -14.48
N GLN A 23 46.94 -0.90 -14.43
CA GLN A 23 46.00 -1.64 -13.60
C GLN A 23 45.95 -3.05 -14.20
N LEU A 24 46.54 -4.02 -13.50
CA LEU A 24 46.15 -5.41 -13.66
C LEU A 24 44.63 -5.43 -13.49
N ALA A 25 43.91 -5.71 -14.58
CA ALA A 25 42.50 -6.09 -14.48
C ALA A 25 42.47 -7.34 -13.59
N LEU A 26 41.98 -7.19 -12.36
CA LEU A 26 41.56 -8.33 -11.56
C LEU A 26 40.49 -9.03 -12.40
N GLU A 27 40.78 -10.24 -12.85
CA GLU A 27 39.76 -11.08 -13.45
C GLU A 27 38.64 -11.25 -12.40
N PRO A 28 37.40 -10.88 -12.73
CA PRO A 28 36.30 -10.97 -11.78
C PRO A 28 36.17 -12.43 -11.35
N SER A 29 35.98 -12.65 -10.05
CA SER A 29 35.85 -13.99 -9.52
C SER A 29 34.64 -14.68 -10.19
N PRO A 30 34.63 -16.03 -10.32
CA PRO A 30 33.51 -16.76 -10.94
C PRO A 30 32.15 -16.51 -10.27
N LYS A 31 32.14 -15.96 -9.04
CA LYS A 31 30.92 -15.54 -8.34
C LYS A 31 30.43 -14.17 -8.80
N GLU A 32 31.33 -13.22 -9.05
CA GLU A 32 30.97 -11.88 -9.52
C GLU A 32 30.41 -11.93 -10.94
N GLU A 33 30.97 -12.77 -11.81
CA GLU A 33 30.41 -13.01 -13.16
C GLU A 33 29.01 -13.66 -13.10
N ARG A 34 28.78 -14.52 -12.10
CA ARG A 34 27.46 -15.13 -11.86
C ARG A 34 26.46 -14.09 -11.35
N ILE A 35 26.88 -13.17 -10.50
CA ILE A 35 26.02 -12.10 -9.99
C ILE A 35 25.65 -11.15 -11.14
N SER A 36 26.64 -10.70 -11.93
CA SER A 36 26.38 -9.80 -13.04
C SER A 36 25.49 -10.43 -14.12
N SER A 37 25.67 -11.71 -14.41
CA SER A 37 24.81 -12.44 -15.36
C SER A 37 23.39 -12.65 -14.85
N LEU A 38 23.20 -12.85 -13.54
CA LEU A 38 21.88 -12.91 -12.92
C LEU A 38 21.19 -11.54 -12.91
N GLU A 39 21.93 -10.46 -12.66
CA GLU A 39 21.39 -9.09 -12.72
C GLU A 39 20.96 -8.70 -14.13
N LEU A 40 21.73 -9.09 -15.14
CA LEU A 40 21.41 -8.85 -16.55
C LEU A 40 20.20 -9.69 -16.98
N ALA A 41 20.13 -10.96 -16.57
CA ALA A 41 18.98 -11.82 -16.81
C ALA A 41 17.71 -11.32 -16.09
N LEU A 42 17.85 -10.74 -14.90
CA LEU A 42 16.74 -10.11 -14.18
C LEU A 42 16.26 -8.85 -14.89
N ALA A 43 17.17 -8.00 -15.37
CA ALA A 43 16.82 -6.80 -16.12
C ALA A 43 16.10 -7.15 -17.43
N ASP A 44 16.59 -8.13 -18.19
CA ASP A 44 15.93 -8.62 -19.41
C ASP A 44 14.57 -9.24 -19.09
N ALA A 45 14.46 -10.06 -18.04
CA ALA A 45 13.18 -10.63 -17.62
C ALA A 45 12.17 -9.55 -17.19
N LEU A 46 12.60 -8.49 -16.50
CA LEU A 46 11.73 -7.37 -16.14
C LEU A 46 11.24 -6.60 -17.38
N ILE A 47 12.13 -6.36 -18.34
CA ILE A 47 11.78 -5.74 -19.63
C ILE A 47 10.81 -6.62 -20.41
N GLU A 48 10.99 -7.94 -20.36
CA GLU A 48 10.13 -8.90 -21.05
C GLU A 48 8.76 -8.99 -20.38
N ILE A 49 8.69 -8.93 -19.05
CA ILE A 49 7.45 -8.80 -18.28
C ILE A 49 6.74 -7.48 -18.63
N GLU A 50 7.47 -6.38 -18.78
CA GLU A 50 6.89 -5.08 -19.14
C GLU A 50 6.40 -5.07 -20.60
N LYS A 51 7.14 -5.70 -21.51
CA LYS A 51 6.70 -5.96 -22.89
C LYS A 51 5.50 -6.91 -22.96
N MET A 52 5.41 -7.89 -22.07
CA MET A 52 4.26 -8.80 -21.96
C MET A 52 3.04 -8.07 -21.37
N LYS A 53 3.21 -7.22 -20.37
CA LYS A 53 2.16 -6.30 -19.88
C LYS A 53 1.67 -5.35 -20.98
N ALA A 54 2.55 -4.92 -21.87
CA ALA A 54 2.19 -4.09 -23.02
C ALA A 54 1.59 -4.89 -24.20
N ARG A 55 1.77 -6.22 -24.23
CA ARG A 55 1.31 -7.14 -25.30
C ARG A 55 0.12 -8.00 -24.93
N GLU A 56 -0.29 -8.04 -23.66
CA GLU A 56 -1.65 -8.43 -23.35
C GLU A 56 -2.55 -7.52 -24.19
N PRO A 57 -3.36 -8.08 -25.13
CA PRO A 57 -4.41 -7.27 -25.71
C PRO A 57 -5.19 -6.80 -24.49
N ILE A 58 -5.30 -5.48 -24.33
CA ILE A 58 -6.14 -4.85 -23.32
C ILE A 58 -7.45 -5.62 -23.38
N ALA A 59 -7.64 -6.54 -22.43
CA ALA A 59 -8.77 -7.42 -22.40
C ALA A 59 -9.91 -6.55 -21.89
N SER A 60 -10.46 -5.69 -22.75
CA SER A 60 -11.64 -4.85 -22.51
C SER A 60 -11.71 -4.38 -21.05
N GLY A 61 -10.59 -3.84 -20.56
CA GLY A 61 -10.27 -3.80 -19.14
C GLY A 61 -10.83 -2.55 -18.50
N ALA A 62 -11.71 -2.74 -17.51
CA ALA A 62 -12.15 -1.79 -16.48
C ALA A 62 -12.83 -0.46 -16.90
N ASP A 63 -12.51 0.11 -18.07
CA ASP A 63 -13.03 1.39 -18.56
C ASP A 63 -13.98 1.24 -19.77
N ALA A 64 -14.27 0.01 -20.18
CA ALA A 64 -15.29 -0.25 -21.18
C ALA A 64 -16.67 -0.02 -20.55
N LEU A 65 -17.34 1.06 -20.97
CA LEU A 65 -18.74 1.28 -20.62
C LEU A 65 -19.54 -0.02 -20.80
N PRO A 66 -20.39 -0.39 -19.81
CA PRO A 66 -21.22 -1.57 -19.93
C PRO A 66 -22.04 -1.49 -21.21
N ALA A 67 -22.29 -2.66 -21.82
CA ALA A 67 -23.11 -2.77 -23.02
C ALA A 67 -24.51 -2.15 -22.82
N ILE A 68 -24.97 -2.08 -21.58
CA ILE A 68 -26.28 -1.58 -21.16
C ILE A 68 -26.09 -0.35 -20.25
N PRO A 69 -26.92 0.70 -20.38
CA PRO A 69 -26.92 1.81 -19.43
C PRO A 69 -27.26 1.35 -18.01
N PRO A 70 -26.47 1.73 -16.99
CA PRO A 70 -26.82 1.46 -15.60
C PRO A 70 -28.07 2.28 -15.22
N ASN A 71 -29.04 1.67 -14.54
CA ASN A 71 -30.30 2.28 -14.09
C ASN A 71 -31.20 2.83 -15.21
N ALA A 72 -31.48 2.01 -16.23
CA ALA A 72 -32.39 2.39 -17.32
C ALA A 72 -33.86 2.44 -16.85
N GLU A 73 -34.54 3.56 -17.12
CA GLU A 73 -35.97 3.71 -16.92
C GLU A 73 -36.75 3.15 -18.13
N THR A 74 -37.91 2.55 -17.86
CA THR A 74 -38.78 2.00 -18.91
C THR A 74 -39.31 3.11 -19.82
N GLY A 75 -39.22 2.91 -21.15
CA GLY A 75 -39.73 3.85 -22.14
C GLY A 75 -38.84 5.08 -22.44
N ARG A 76 -37.62 5.14 -21.87
CA ARG A 76 -36.62 6.18 -22.10
C ARG A 76 -35.53 5.72 -23.08
N CYS A 77 -34.95 6.66 -23.83
CA CYS A 77 -33.86 6.39 -24.77
C CYS A 77 -32.51 6.82 -24.20
N TYR A 78 -31.48 6.02 -24.44
CA TYR A 78 -30.12 6.26 -23.96
C TYR A 78 -29.11 6.16 -25.10
N ALA A 79 -28.06 6.99 -25.05
CA ALA A 79 -26.94 6.93 -25.98
C ALA A 79 -25.62 7.17 -25.24
N LYS A 80 -24.52 6.65 -25.80
CA LYS A 80 -23.16 6.92 -25.32
C LYS A 80 -22.73 8.31 -25.81
N LEU A 81 -22.55 9.26 -24.89
CA LEU A 81 -22.08 10.62 -25.17
C LEU A 81 -20.73 10.85 -24.47
N LEU A 82 -19.92 11.76 -24.98
CA LEU A 82 -18.62 12.09 -24.38
C LEU A 82 -18.82 13.03 -23.19
N ALA A 83 -18.72 12.51 -21.97
CA ALA A 83 -18.72 13.31 -20.75
C ALA A 83 -17.39 14.04 -20.60
N PRO A 84 -17.39 15.33 -20.20
CA PRO A 84 -16.16 16.09 -20.02
C PRO A 84 -15.36 15.63 -18.79
N PRO A 85 -14.05 15.93 -18.74
CA PRO A 85 -13.23 15.59 -17.59
C PRO A 85 -13.66 16.40 -16.37
N THR A 86 -13.55 15.80 -15.18
CA THR A 86 -13.88 16.47 -13.92
C THR A 86 -12.63 16.89 -13.17
N TYR A 87 -12.72 18.03 -12.50
CA TYR A 87 -11.62 18.62 -11.74
C TYR A 87 -12.08 18.88 -10.31
N ILE A 88 -11.16 18.71 -9.36
CA ILE A 88 -11.35 19.12 -7.97
C ILE A 88 -10.23 20.10 -7.58
N ASP A 89 -10.59 21.12 -6.81
CA ASP A 89 -9.62 22.04 -6.22
C ASP A 89 -9.01 21.38 -4.98
N ARG A 90 -7.68 21.21 -4.97
CA ARG A 90 -6.94 20.70 -3.80
C ARG A 90 -6.03 21.76 -3.21
N ILE A 91 -5.83 21.65 -1.90
CA ILE A 91 -4.86 22.45 -1.13
C ILE A 91 -3.81 21.49 -0.60
N GLU A 92 -2.57 21.69 -1.02
CA GLU A 92 -1.41 20.90 -0.55
C GLU A 92 -0.45 21.80 0.21
N ARG A 93 -0.04 21.35 1.40
CA ARG A 93 1.00 22.01 2.21
C ARG A 93 2.35 21.42 1.86
N ARG A 94 3.16 22.16 1.13
CA ARG A 94 4.51 21.74 0.76
C ARG A 94 5.56 22.42 1.64
N ILE A 95 6.58 21.66 2.03
CA ILE A 95 7.76 22.20 2.71
C ILE A 95 8.53 23.05 1.70
N VAL A 96 8.67 24.34 1.98
CA VAL A 96 9.47 25.28 1.18
C VAL A 96 10.87 25.41 1.74
N LYS A 97 11.01 25.25 3.06
CA LYS A 97 12.29 25.20 3.74
C LYS A 97 12.28 24.07 4.75
N GLU A 98 13.20 23.13 4.57
CA GLU A 98 13.32 21.97 5.44
C GLU A 98 13.77 22.37 6.85
N ALA A 99 13.50 21.48 7.80
CA ALA A 99 13.98 21.63 9.16
C ALA A 99 15.51 21.62 9.15
N SER A 100 16.14 22.47 9.95
CA SER A 100 17.60 22.55 10.00
C SER A 100 18.10 22.65 11.43
N GLU A 101 19.30 22.14 11.64
CA GLU A 101 19.98 22.20 12.93
C GLU A 101 21.16 23.16 12.83
N ARG A 102 21.26 24.08 13.79
CA ARG A 102 22.47 24.88 13.99
C ARG A 102 23.21 24.34 15.20
N ARG A 103 24.46 23.96 15.02
CA ARG A 103 25.33 23.39 16.05
C ARG A 103 26.27 24.47 16.58
N GLU A 104 26.32 24.61 17.89
CA GLU A 104 27.19 25.56 18.59
C GLU A 104 28.06 24.79 19.60
N MET A 105 29.39 24.90 19.45
CA MET A 105 30.36 24.21 20.30
C MET A 105 30.72 25.08 21.50
N ILE A 106 30.48 24.58 22.71
CA ILE A 106 30.91 25.23 23.95
C ILE A 106 32.18 24.52 24.44
N PRO A 107 33.33 25.21 24.52
CA PRO A 107 34.61 24.59 24.87
C PRO A 107 34.64 24.10 26.32
N ALA A 108 35.45 23.07 26.59
CA ALA A 108 35.63 22.51 27.93
C ALA A 108 36.28 23.50 28.90
N ARG A 109 35.81 23.50 30.15
CA ARG A 109 36.40 24.28 31.25
C ARG A 109 37.30 23.40 32.10
N LEU A 110 38.56 23.81 32.26
CA LEU A 110 39.59 23.07 32.99
C LEU A 110 39.96 23.79 34.29
N GLU A 111 40.03 23.07 35.41
CA GLU A 111 40.53 23.60 36.69
C GLU A 111 41.50 22.60 37.35
N TRP A 112 42.37 23.11 38.23
CA TRP A 112 43.40 22.33 38.90
C TRP A 112 42.91 21.77 40.23
N PHE A 113 43.10 20.47 40.45
CA PHE A 113 42.74 19.78 41.70
C PHE A 113 43.92 18.99 42.26
N ASP A 114 43.96 18.86 43.58
CA ASP A 114 44.89 17.98 44.29
C ASP A 114 44.30 16.56 44.32
N GLU A 115 44.92 15.62 43.61
CA GLU A 115 44.49 14.22 43.50
C GLU A 115 45.47 13.30 44.23
N GLN A 116 44.95 12.46 45.13
CA GLN A 116 45.75 11.43 45.80
C GLN A 116 45.87 10.20 44.89
N VAL A 117 47.06 10.02 44.33
CA VAL A 117 47.39 8.85 43.50
C VAL A 117 47.92 7.74 44.41
N LEU A 118 47.31 6.56 44.28
CA LEU A 118 47.64 5.33 45.00
C LEU A 118 49.03 4.84 44.54
N LEU A 119 49.98 4.76 45.47
CA LEU A 119 51.34 4.28 45.20
C LEU A 119 51.46 2.76 45.35
N SER A 120 50.75 2.20 46.33
CA SER A 120 50.70 0.76 46.54
C SER A 120 49.32 0.39 47.03
N GLU A 121 48.70 -0.56 46.34
CA GLU A 121 47.35 -1.03 46.64
C GLU A 121 47.30 -1.77 47.97
N GLU A 122 46.15 -1.69 48.64
CA GLU A 122 45.85 -2.56 49.75
C GLU A 122 45.83 -3.99 49.23
N HIS A 123 46.65 -4.86 49.81
CA HIS A 123 46.69 -6.25 49.38
C HIS A 123 46.48 -7.18 50.57
N VAL A 124 45.87 -8.31 50.27
CA VAL A 124 45.44 -9.30 51.24
C VAL A 124 46.33 -10.53 51.14
N ARG A 125 46.84 -10.99 52.27
CA ARG A 125 47.46 -12.32 52.36
C ARG A 125 46.40 -13.33 52.79
N LEU A 126 46.28 -14.39 52.00
CA LEU A 126 45.28 -15.45 52.14
C LEU A 126 45.87 -16.69 52.83
N ARG A 127 45.25 -17.14 53.93
CA ARG A 127 45.60 -18.41 54.62
C ARG A 127 44.47 -19.43 54.45
N LEU A 128 44.72 -20.54 53.74
CA LEU A 128 43.74 -21.57 53.40
C LEU A 128 43.52 -22.59 54.53
N VAL A 129 42.26 -22.81 54.90
CA VAL A 129 41.80 -23.87 55.82
C VAL A 129 41.03 -24.92 55.00
N PRO A 130 41.41 -26.21 55.04
CA PRO A 130 40.84 -27.24 54.16
C PRO A 130 39.42 -27.67 54.56
N ALA A 131 38.66 -28.15 53.56
CA ALA A 131 37.27 -28.57 53.72
C ALA A 131 37.12 -29.91 54.46
N THR A 132 36.04 -30.05 55.24
CA THR A 132 35.64 -31.30 55.92
C THR A 132 34.31 -31.81 55.36
N TYR A 133 34.04 -33.12 55.38
CA TYR A 133 32.88 -33.75 54.70
C TYR A 133 32.10 -34.70 55.61
N LYS A 134 30.76 -34.76 55.48
CA LYS A 134 29.85 -35.69 56.17
C LYS A 134 28.90 -36.39 55.20
N TRP A 135 28.31 -37.52 55.59
CA TRP A 135 27.36 -38.28 54.76
C TRP A 135 25.90 -37.90 55.07
N GLN A 136 25.06 -37.74 54.04
CA GLN A 136 23.61 -37.57 54.15
C GLN A 136 22.88 -38.58 53.26
N GLU A 137 21.67 -38.99 53.66
CA GLU A 137 20.83 -39.92 52.88
C GLU A 137 19.71 -39.16 52.16
N GLU A 138 19.50 -39.44 50.88
CA GLU A 138 18.52 -38.79 50.02
C GLU A 138 17.64 -39.85 49.32
N ARG A 139 16.31 -39.67 49.33
CA ARG A 139 15.34 -40.63 48.77
C ARG A 139 14.91 -40.20 47.37
N THR A 140 15.29 -40.98 46.36
CA THR A 140 15.11 -40.68 44.94
C THR A 140 14.06 -41.57 44.30
N GLN A 141 13.23 -40.98 43.44
CA GLN A 141 12.21 -41.68 42.67
C GLN A 141 12.84 -42.44 41.50
N ILE A 142 12.60 -43.74 41.41
CA ILE A 142 13.18 -44.58 40.34
C ILE A 142 12.18 -44.81 39.21
N VAL A 143 10.89 -44.93 39.52
CA VAL A 143 9.85 -45.14 38.51
C VAL A 143 8.79 -44.06 38.61
N PRO A 144 8.59 -43.21 37.58
CA PRO A 144 7.53 -42.20 37.57
C PRO A 144 6.15 -42.84 37.34
N PRO A 145 5.07 -42.24 37.86
CA PRO A 145 3.74 -42.81 37.73
C PRO A 145 3.25 -42.68 36.28
N LYS A 146 2.75 -43.78 35.69
CA LYS A 146 2.23 -43.80 34.32
C LYS A 146 0.71 -43.91 34.33
N SER A 147 0.04 -43.28 33.38
CA SER A 147 -1.41 -43.34 33.29
C SER A 147 -1.89 -43.67 31.89
N ARG A 148 -2.90 -44.54 31.78
CA ARG A 148 -3.55 -44.88 30.51
C ARG A 148 -5.04 -44.56 30.55
N GLN A 149 -5.58 -44.09 29.42
CA GLN A 149 -7.00 -43.80 29.26
C GLN A 149 -7.70 -44.99 28.60
N VAL A 150 -8.72 -45.53 29.25
CA VAL A 150 -9.54 -46.63 28.72
C VAL A 150 -10.90 -46.06 28.29
N LEU A 151 -11.30 -46.34 27.05
CA LEU A 151 -12.58 -45.91 26.48
C LEU A 151 -13.74 -46.59 27.24
N VAL A 152 -14.60 -45.80 27.88
CA VAL A 152 -15.71 -46.27 28.71
C VAL A 152 -17.01 -46.27 27.92
N THR A 153 -17.20 -45.30 27.02
CA THR A 153 -18.44 -45.18 26.23
C THR A 153 -18.10 -44.60 24.86
N PRO A 154 -18.54 -45.24 23.75
CA PRO A 154 -18.30 -44.72 22.41
C PRO A 154 -19.20 -43.52 22.08
N ALA A 155 -18.81 -42.73 21.09
CA ALA A 155 -19.57 -41.57 20.65
C ALA A 155 -20.86 -41.96 19.89
N ARG A 156 -21.93 -41.18 20.05
CA ARG A 156 -23.23 -41.37 19.39
C ARG A 156 -23.52 -40.24 18.40
N TYR A 157 -24.01 -40.61 17.21
CA TYR A 157 -24.39 -39.70 16.13
C TYR A 157 -25.86 -39.90 15.77
N ASP A 158 -26.58 -38.82 15.49
CA ASP A 158 -27.94 -38.87 14.93
C ASP A 158 -27.95 -38.16 13.56
N THR A 159 -28.87 -38.54 12.67
CA THR A 159 -28.97 -37.96 11.32
C THR A 159 -30.07 -36.91 11.27
N VAL A 160 -29.69 -35.66 10.97
CA VAL A 160 -30.61 -34.52 10.85
C VAL A 160 -30.76 -34.15 9.37
N VAL A 161 -31.98 -33.80 8.97
CA VAL A 161 -32.30 -33.32 7.62
C VAL A 161 -32.31 -31.80 7.62
N GLU A 162 -31.53 -31.18 6.73
CA GLU A 162 -31.38 -29.73 6.58
C GLU A 162 -31.74 -29.34 5.13
N GLU A 163 -32.49 -28.24 4.96
CA GLU A 163 -32.79 -27.68 3.63
C GLU A 163 -31.72 -26.66 3.25
N VAL A 164 -31.05 -26.87 2.11
CA VAL A 164 -29.99 -26.00 1.61
C VAL A 164 -30.37 -25.45 0.24
N ILE A 165 -30.03 -24.19 -0.02
CA ILE A 165 -30.25 -23.51 -1.29
C ILE A 165 -29.40 -24.20 -2.38
N GLU A 166 -30.06 -24.73 -3.41
CA GLU A 166 -29.41 -25.39 -4.54
C GLU A 166 -29.10 -24.39 -5.66
N SER A 167 -29.97 -23.38 -5.84
CA SER A 167 -29.74 -22.29 -6.78
C SER A 167 -30.27 -20.98 -6.20
N PRO A 168 -29.44 -19.92 -6.11
CA PRO A 168 -29.83 -18.63 -5.57
C PRO A 168 -30.76 -17.87 -6.52
N GLU A 169 -31.39 -16.82 -5.99
CA GLU A 169 -32.23 -15.90 -6.77
C GLU A 169 -31.35 -15.07 -7.71
N GLU A 170 -31.66 -15.10 -9.01
CA GLU A 170 -30.87 -14.37 -10.00
C GLU A 170 -31.75 -13.73 -11.08
N TRP A 171 -31.32 -12.56 -11.53
CA TRP A 171 -31.91 -11.81 -12.64
C TRP A 171 -31.00 -11.94 -13.86
N VAL A 172 -31.49 -12.54 -14.94
CA VAL A 172 -30.69 -12.85 -16.14
C VAL A 172 -31.18 -12.03 -17.32
N TRP A 173 -30.26 -11.38 -18.03
CA TRP A 173 -30.53 -10.69 -19.29
C TRP A 173 -30.64 -11.69 -20.44
N ARG A 174 -31.73 -11.64 -21.19
CA ARG A 174 -31.91 -12.43 -22.42
C ARG A 174 -32.08 -11.49 -23.61
N PRO A 175 -31.50 -11.82 -24.79
CA PRO A 175 -31.68 -11.04 -26.00
C PRO A 175 -33.14 -11.11 -26.47
N GLY A 176 -33.59 -10.03 -27.12
CA GLY A 176 -34.91 -9.94 -27.71
C GLY A 176 -35.21 -11.06 -28.72
N ARG A 177 -36.48 -11.46 -28.82
CA ARG A 177 -36.95 -12.50 -29.74
C ARG A 177 -37.77 -11.85 -30.85
N GLY A 178 -37.10 -11.16 -31.78
CA GLY A 178 -37.75 -10.61 -32.98
C GLY A 178 -36.77 -10.00 -34.00
N ASP A 179 -37.25 -9.83 -35.24
CA ASP A 179 -36.48 -9.26 -36.38
C ASP A 179 -36.23 -7.73 -36.25
N ILE A 180 -36.95 -7.06 -35.34
CA ILE A 180 -36.75 -5.63 -34.97
C ILE A 180 -35.80 -5.50 -33.76
N GLU A 181 -35.61 -6.59 -33.00
CA GLU A 181 -34.79 -6.65 -31.77
C GLU A 181 -33.40 -7.27 -32.01
N LYS A 182 -33.20 -7.88 -33.17
CA LYS A 182 -31.88 -8.17 -33.74
C LYS A 182 -31.49 -7.01 -34.66
N ILE A 183 -30.22 -6.60 -34.67
CA ILE A 183 -29.40 -6.30 -35.88
C ILE A 183 -28.07 -5.57 -35.53
N ASP A 184 -27.03 -5.98 -36.28
CA ASP A 184 -25.65 -5.52 -36.54
C ASP A 184 -24.55 -5.45 -35.46
N GLU A 185 -23.38 -5.96 -35.87
CA GLU A 185 -22.13 -6.18 -35.09
C GLU A 185 -21.57 -4.92 -34.42
N GLU A 186 -21.95 -3.72 -34.87
CA GLU A 186 -21.40 -2.45 -34.40
C GLU A 186 -22.22 -1.79 -33.27
N SER A 187 -23.52 -2.13 -33.12
CA SER A 187 -24.45 -1.41 -32.22
C SER A 187 -24.95 -2.21 -31.02
N GLY A 188 -24.87 -3.54 -31.05
CA GLY A 188 -25.22 -4.40 -29.91
C GLY A 188 -26.73 -4.62 -29.72
N GLU A 189 -27.06 -5.81 -29.22
CA GLU A 189 -28.42 -6.38 -29.13
C GLU A 189 -29.31 -5.70 -28.07
N ILE A 190 -30.62 -5.62 -28.34
CA ILE A 190 -31.63 -5.22 -27.34
C ILE A 190 -31.84 -6.39 -26.37
N VAL A 191 -31.75 -6.12 -25.06
CA VAL A 191 -31.85 -7.14 -24.00
C VAL A 191 -32.96 -6.81 -23.00
N HIS A 192 -33.64 -7.84 -22.49
CA HIS A 192 -34.63 -7.74 -21.42
C HIS A 192 -34.29 -8.65 -20.23
N GLN A 193 -34.68 -8.25 -19.02
CA GLN A 193 -34.36 -8.95 -17.78
C GLN A 193 -35.44 -10.00 -17.43
N VAL A 194 -35.04 -11.20 -16.99
CA VAL A 194 -35.95 -12.29 -16.55
C VAL A 194 -35.57 -12.73 -15.14
N HIS A 195 -36.58 -12.85 -14.26
CA HIS A 195 -36.44 -13.30 -12.86
C HIS A 195 -36.46 -14.83 -12.76
N ILE A 196 -35.49 -15.42 -12.04
CA ILE A 196 -35.43 -16.85 -11.73
C ILE A 196 -35.51 -17.04 -10.20
N PRO A 197 -36.56 -17.70 -9.67
CA PRO A 197 -36.73 -17.86 -8.22
C PRO A 197 -35.83 -18.95 -7.62
N THR A 198 -35.52 -18.82 -6.33
CA THR A 198 -34.69 -19.76 -5.55
C THR A 198 -35.24 -21.19 -5.55
N ARG A 199 -34.33 -22.18 -5.62
CA ARG A 199 -34.66 -23.61 -5.46
C ARG A 199 -33.92 -24.22 -4.27
N TYR A 200 -34.61 -25.05 -3.48
CA TYR A 200 -34.10 -25.73 -2.28
C TYR A 200 -33.99 -27.24 -2.48
N ARG A 201 -33.01 -27.88 -1.82
CA ARG A 201 -32.87 -29.34 -1.76
C ARG A 201 -32.53 -29.80 -0.34
N GLN A 202 -33.08 -30.93 0.07
CA GLN A 202 -32.84 -31.50 1.40
C GLN A 202 -31.60 -32.39 1.41
N ILE A 203 -30.75 -32.24 2.42
CA ILE A 203 -29.58 -33.10 2.65
C ILE A 203 -29.63 -33.75 4.04
N LYS A 204 -29.10 -34.97 4.15
CA LYS A 204 -29.00 -35.71 5.42
C LYS A 204 -27.58 -35.60 5.95
N LYS A 205 -27.40 -35.03 7.15
CA LYS A 205 -26.09 -34.89 7.79
C LYS A 205 -26.09 -35.58 9.16
N GLN A 206 -25.02 -36.31 9.46
CA GLN A 206 -24.81 -36.90 10.78
C GLN A 206 -24.19 -35.86 11.72
N VAL A 207 -24.85 -35.62 12.85
CA VAL A 207 -24.41 -34.69 13.88
C VAL A 207 -24.03 -35.50 15.12
N LEU A 208 -22.87 -35.18 15.70
CA LEU A 208 -22.39 -35.78 16.94
C LEU A 208 -23.26 -35.29 18.10
N VAL A 209 -23.99 -36.22 18.73
CA VAL A 209 -24.91 -35.90 19.83
C VAL A 209 -24.22 -36.07 21.18
N GLU A 210 -23.41 -37.13 21.32
CA GLU A 210 -22.66 -37.39 22.55
C GLU A 210 -21.24 -37.88 22.23
N SER A 211 -20.24 -37.24 22.83
CA SER A 211 -18.83 -37.59 22.64
C SER A 211 -18.39 -38.76 23.51
N ALA A 212 -17.40 -39.52 23.03
CA ALA A 212 -16.82 -40.66 23.74
C ALA A 212 -16.20 -40.26 25.10
N LYS A 213 -16.39 -41.10 26.13
CA LYS A 213 -15.88 -40.87 27.50
C LYS A 213 -14.77 -41.86 27.85
N TYR A 214 -13.70 -41.38 28.47
CA TYR A 214 -12.53 -42.18 28.86
C TYR A 214 -12.28 -42.13 30.38
N ARG A 215 -11.78 -43.22 30.95
CA ARG A 215 -11.35 -43.32 32.37
C ARG A 215 -9.84 -43.48 32.43
N LYS A 216 -9.17 -42.61 33.19
CA LYS A 216 -7.71 -42.60 33.38
C LYS A 216 -7.32 -43.46 34.58
N VAL A 217 -6.51 -44.50 34.36
CA VAL A 217 -5.95 -45.35 35.44
C VAL A 217 -4.48 -44.99 35.60
N VAL A 218 -4.06 -44.61 36.82
CA VAL A 218 -2.70 -44.15 37.14
C VAL A 218 -2.01 -45.18 38.03
N GLU A 219 -0.82 -45.63 37.61
CA GLU A 219 0.05 -46.53 38.38
C GLU A 219 1.00 -45.68 39.24
N PRO A 220 1.19 -46.01 40.53
CA PRO A 220 1.96 -45.18 41.45
C PRO A 220 3.48 -45.33 41.29
N ALA A 221 4.22 -44.32 41.74
CA ALA A 221 5.67 -44.26 41.65
C ALA A 221 6.38 -45.05 42.76
N VAL A 222 7.60 -45.53 42.45
CA VAL A 222 8.47 -46.28 43.37
C VAL A 222 9.74 -45.48 43.68
N TYR A 223 10.16 -45.46 44.96
CA TYR A 223 11.24 -44.64 45.50
C TYR A 223 12.27 -45.48 46.29
N GLU A 224 13.57 -45.18 46.16
CA GLU A 224 14.69 -45.83 46.87
C GLU A 224 15.60 -44.76 47.51
N THR A 225 16.33 -45.10 48.58
CA THR A 225 17.19 -44.15 49.32
C THR A 225 18.67 -44.41 49.07
N VAL A 226 19.43 -43.36 48.73
CA VAL A 226 20.87 -43.43 48.39
C VAL A 226 21.67 -42.47 49.28
N ARG A 227 22.85 -42.90 49.76
CA ARG A 227 23.75 -42.10 50.61
C ARG A 227 24.70 -41.25 49.77
N LYS A 228 24.78 -39.94 50.05
CA LYS A 228 25.62 -38.96 49.36
C LYS A 228 26.55 -38.24 50.35
N LYS A 229 27.85 -38.16 50.04
CA LYS A 229 28.83 -37.41 50.84
C LYS A 229 28.73 -35.93 50.49
N VAL A 230 28.45 -35.08 51.48
CA VAL A 230 28.30 -33.64 51.33
C VAL A 230 29.37 -32.93 52.16
N VAL A 231 29.92 -31.85 51.62
CA VAL A 231 30.88 -30.99 52.32
C VAL A 231 30.19 -30.42 53.59
N ASP A 232 30.79 -30.63 54.75
CA ASP A 232 30.27 -30.15 56.05
C ASP A 232 30.77 -28.74 56.36
N VAL A 233 32.06 -28.48 56.14
CA VAL A 233 32.66 -27.15 56.22
C VAL A 233 33.52 -26.97 54.97
N PRO A 234 33.18 -26.04 54.06
CA PRO A 234 33.97 -25.82 52.86
C PRO A 234 35.32 -25.20 53.21
N GLU A 235 36.29 -25.39 52.31
CA GLU A 235 37.58 -24.73 52.44
C GLU A 235 37.34 -23.23 52.41
N HIS A 236 37.95 -22.52 53.36
CA HIS A 236 37.79 -21.08 53.44
C HIS A 236 39.12 -20.45 53.81
N THR A 237 39.23 -19.19 53.41
CA THR A 237 40.49 -18.46 53.45
C THR A 237 40.33 -17.29 54.40
N ILE A 238 41.27 -17.13 55.34
CA ILE A 238 41.31 -15.98 56.24
C ILE A 238 42.19 -14.90 55.61
N GLU A 239 41.62 -13.69 55.49
CA GLU A 239 42.19 -12.53 54.81
C GLU A 239 42.90 -11.58 55.80
N GLU A 240 44.22 -11.38 55.66
CA GLU A 240 44.99 -10.38 56.41
C GLU A 240 45.30 -9.17 55.50
N ARG A 241 44.72 -8.00 55.79
CA ARG A 241 44.75 -6.77 54.96
C ARG A 241 45.91 -5.84 55.34
N ILE A 242 46.74 -5.46 54.36
CA ILE A 242 47.83 -4.49 54.50
C ILE A 242 47.41 -3.18 53.81
N PRO A 243 47.31 -2.04 54.51
CA PRO A 243 46.65 -0.83 53.99
C PRO A 243 47.41 -0.16 52.85
N ALA A 244 46.65 0.48 51.96
CA ALA A 244 47.15 1.24 50.83
C ALA A 244 47.92 2.51 51.24
N ALA A 245 48.92 2.88 50.44
CA ALA A 245 49.69 4.13 50.59
C ALA A 245 49.42 5.08 49.41
N TYR A 246 49.21 6.38 49.70
CA TYR A 246 48.82 7.40 48.73
C TYR A 246 49.81 8.58 48.68
N LYS A 247 49.90 9.25 47.52
CA LYS A 247 50.66 10.50 47.33
C LYS A 247 49.84 11.53 46.56
N THR A 248 49.81 12.77 47.03
CA THR A 248 49.08 13.86 46.37
C THR A 248 49.88 14.46 45.20
N VAL A 249 49.23 14.61 44.05
CA VAL A 249 49.74 15.29 42.85
C VAL A 249 48.68 16.22 42.27
N LYS A 250 49.10 17.35 41.70
CA LYS A 250 48.20 18.30 41.03
C LYS A 250 47.83 17.80 39.65
N ALA A 251 46.54 17.59 39.41
CA ALA A 251 46.01 17.16 38.12
C ALA A 251 45.00 18.20 37.61
N GLN A 252 45.09 18.54 36.32
CA GLN A 252 44.11 19.40 35.67
C GLN A 252 42.92 18.53 35.26
N ARG A 253 41.73 18.83 35.78
CA ARG A 253 40.53 18.07 35.52
C ARG A 253 39.51 18.94 34.78
N VAL A 254 38.82 18.32 33.83
CA VAL A 254 37.69 18.92 33.13
C VAL A 254 36.52 19.05 34.11
N VAL A 255 36.16 20.29 34.46
CA VAL A 255 35.04 20.57 35.38
C VAL A 255 33.72 20.62 34.61
N GLU A 256 33.75 21.20 33.42
CA GLU A 256 32.66 21.12 32.46
C GLU A 256 33.20 20.59 31.14
N PRO A 257 32.71 19.44 30.66
CA PRO A 257 33.15 18.90 29.39
C PRO A 257 32.69 19.78 28.23
N GLU A 258 33.46 19.74 27.15
CA GLU A 258 33.05 20.31 25.87
C GLU A 258 31.71 19.70 25.49
N ARG A 259 30.74 20.56 25.15
CA ARG A 259 29.39 20.12 24.81
C ARG A 259 28.89 20.87 23.60
N GLU A 260 28.19 20.14 22.75
CA GLU A 260 27.52 20.66 21.58
C GLU A 260 26.08 21.03 21.94
N VAL A 261 25.67 22.26 21.65
CA VAL A 261 24.28 22.70 21.76
C VAL A 261 23.67 22.74 20.37
N ILE A 262 22.64 21.92 20.16
CA ILE A 262 21.91 21.83 18.90
C ILE A 262 20.67 22.73 18.98
N HIS A 263 20.62 23.76 18.13
CA HIS A 263 19.45 24.62 17.96
C HIS A 263 18.61 24.11 16.79
N TYR A 264 17.43 23.57 17.09
CA TYR A 264 16.48 23.06 16.10
C TYR A 264 15.64 24.19 15.50
N ILE A 265 15.61 24.29 14.17
CA ILE A 265 14.81 25.26 13.42
C ILE A 265 13.71 24.50 12.68
N GLU A 266 12.46 24.85 12.98
CA GLU A 266 11.28 24.21 12.40
C GLU A 266 11.17 24.42 10.87
N PRO A 267 10.59 23.46 10.14
CA PRO A 267 10.38 23.58 8.70
C PRO A 267 9.29 24.61 8.40
N VAL A 268 9.45 25.35 7.30
CA VAL A 268 8.47 26.33 6.83
C VAL A 268 7.61 25.72 5.73
N TYR A 269 6.30 25.67 5.97
CA TYR A 269 5.29 25.19 5.02
C TYR A 269 4.67 26.34 4.25
N LYS A 270 4.32 26.09 2.99
CA LYS A 270 3.47 26.98 2.18
C LYS A 270 2.35 26.18 1.55
N GLU A 271 1.16 26.77 1.52
CA GLU A 271 -0.01 26.19 0.87
C GLU A 271 0.01 26.50 -0.63
N PHE A 272 -0.27 25.48 -1.42
CA PHE A 272 -0.43 25.58 -2.87
C PHE A 272 -1.83 25.08 -3.23
N ASN A 273 -2.56 25.90 -3.97
CA ASN A 273 -3.83 25.54 -4.57
C ASN A 273 -3.60 25.09 -6.01
N TYR A 274 -4.09 23.91 -6.36
CA TYR A 274 -4.06 23.42 -7.74
C TYR A 274 -5.34 22.66 -8.08
N ARG A 275 -5.69 22.68 -9.36
CA ARG A 275 -6.78 21.86 -9.91
C ARG A 275 -6.22 20.51 -10.30
N GLU A 276 -6.70 19.48 -9.63
CA GLU A 276 -6.41 18.09 -9.99
C GLU A 276 -7.50 17.57 -10.92
N LYS A 277 -7.12 17.00 -12.07
CA LYS A 277 -8.02 16.28 -12.95
C LYS A 277 -8.29 14.90 -12.34
N VAL A 278 -9.53 14.65 -11.93
CA VAL A 278 -9.93 13.39 -11.27
C VAL A 278 -10.28 12.34 -12.31
N THR A 279 -11.05 12.73 -13.32
CA THR A 279 -11.51 11.82 -14.38
C THR A 279 -11.21 12.41 -15.74
N ASP A 280 -10.81 11.54 -16.66
CA ASP A 280 -10.67 11.90 -18.07
C ASP A 280 -12.03 12.05 -18.76
N ALA A 281 -12.00 12.66 -19.94
CA ALA A 281 -13.16 12.66 -20.82
C ALA A 281 -13.45 11.23 -21.24
N GLN A 282 -14.63 10.73 -20.91
CA GLN A 282 -15.00 9.33 -21.18
C GLN A 282 -16.40 9.26 -21.77
N LEU A 283 -16.65 8.22 -22.54
CA LEU A 283 -18.01 7.92 -22.96
C LEU A 283 -18.82 7.61 -21.70
N ALA A 284 -20.02 8.17 -21.61
CA ALA A 284 -20.99 7.87 -20.57
C ALA A 284 -22.38 7.69 -21.19
N TRP A 285 -23.16 6.78 -20.63
CA TRP A 285 -24.57 6.67 -20.97
C TRP A 285 -25.32 7.93 -20.50
N ARG A 286 -26.02 8.57 -21.43
CA ARG A 286 -26.88 9.73 -21.17
C ARG A 286 -28.24 9.50 -21.78
N MET A 287 -29.26 9.96 -21.07
CA MET A 287 -30.62 9.95 -21.58
C MET A 287 -30.72 10.96 -22.73
N VAL A 288 -31.33 10.55 -23.83
CA VAL A 288 -31.57 11.37 -25.02
C VAL A 288 -33.06 11.34 -25.35
N PRO A 289 -33.60 12.38 -26.01
CA PRO A 289 -34.96 12.31 -26.53
C PRO A 289 -35.13 11.11 -27.46
N CYS A 290 -36.24 10.39 -27.30
CA CYS A 290 -36.60 9.37 -28.28
C CYS A 290 -37.06 10.04 -29.59
N GLU A 291 -37.03 9.31 -30.69
CA GLU A 291 -37.46 9.83 -32.00
C GLU A 291 -38.89 10.39 -31.97
N ARG A 292 -39.79 9.72 -31.24
CA ARG A 292 -41.17 10.16 -30.99
C ARG A 292 -41.29 11.53 -30.31
N ASP A 293 -40.29 11.91 -29.51
CA ASP A 293 -40.31 13.15 -28.72
C ASP A 293 -39.59 14.30 -29.46
N LEU A 294 -38.76 13.97 -30.46
CA LEU A 294 -37.97 14.93 -31.23
C LEU A 294 -38.78 15.58 -32.37
N ASN A 295 -39.82 16.33 -32.00
CA ASN A 295 -40.70 17.00 -32.94
C ASN A 295 -40.23 18.43 -33.30
N LYS A 296 -40.82 19.00 -34.37
CA LYS A 296 -40.49 20.35 -34.86
C LYS A 296 -40.66 21.44 -33.79
N GLU A 297 -41.64 21.30 -32.91
CA GLU A 297 -41.92 22.27 -31.84
C GLU A 297 -40.82 22.27 -30.78
N LEU A 298 -40.36 21.09 -30.35
CA LEU A 298 -39.26 20.94 -29.40
C LEU A 298 -37.98 21.53 -29.97
N VAL A 299 -37.65 21.22 -31.24
CA VAL A 299 -36.47 21.78 -31.90
C VAL A 299 -36.56 23.30 -32.02
N TYR A 300 -37.75 23.83 -32.32
CA TYR A 300 -37.97 25.28 -32.36
C TYR A 300 -37.72 25.94 -30.98
N LYS A 301 -38.21 25.32 -29.90
CA LYS A 301 -37.96 25.78 -28.51
C LYS A 301 -36.47 25.76 -28.17
N ILE A 302 -35.76 24.69 -28.54
CA ILE A 302 -34.32 24.53 -28.34
C ILE A 302 -33.54 25.61 -29.11
N GLN A 303 -33.83 25.81 -30.39
CA GLN A 303 -33.17 26.83 -31.21
C GLN A 303 -33.37 28.24 -30.65
N ARG A 304 -34.59 28.55 -30.20
CA ARG A 304 -34.90 29.83 -29.54
C ARG A 304 -34.13 30.01 -28.23
N ALA A 305 -34.02 28.96 -27.41
CA ALA A 305 -33.26 29.00 -26.17
C ALA A 305 -31.76 29.20 -26.42
N LEU A 306 -31.18 28.45 -27.37
CA LEU A 306 -29.78 28.59 -27.79
C LEU A 306 -29.48 30.00 -28.29
N ARG A 307 -30.33 30.55 -29.16
CA ARG A 307 -30.17 31.91 -29.66
C ARG A 307 -30.25 32.97 -28.56
N LYS A 308 -31.15 32.79 -27.58
CA LYS A 308 -31.26 33.67 -26.41
C LYS A 308 -29.98 33.69 -25.58
N LEU A 309 -29.25 32.57 -25.54
CA LEU A 309 -27.96 32.43 -24.86
C LEU A 309 -26.77 32.87 -25.73
N GLY A 310 -27.02 33.33 -26.97
CA GLY A 310 -25.99 33.86 -27.87
C GLY A 310 -25.37 32.84 -28.83
N TYR A 311 -25.87 31.60 -28.89
CA TYR A 311 -25.39 30.60 -29.84
C TYR A 311 -26.11 30.74 -31.19
N ASP A 312 -25.35 30.75 -32.28
CA ASP A 312 -25.92 30.85 -33.63
C ASP A 312 -26.43 29.50 -34.14
N THR A 313 -27.75 29.41 -34.29
CA THR A 313 -28.44 28.22 -34.79
C THR A 313 -28.64 28.21 -36.30
N GLY A 314 -28.24 29.27 -37.03
CA GLY A 314 -28.46 29.44 -38.48
C GLY A 314 -29.92 29.75 -38.88
N GLY A 315 -30.84 29.71 -37.92
CA GLY A 315 -32.28 29.88 -38.13
C GLY A 315 -33.07 29.42 -36.91
N ILE A 316 -34.35 29.80 -36.81
CA ILE A 316 -35.30 29.14 -35.90
C ILE A 316 -36.42 28.59 -36.78
N ASP A 317 -36.16 27.43 -37.37
CA ASP A 317 -37.02 26.76 -38.35
C ASP A 317 -37.61 25.44 -37.83
N GLY A 318 -37.19 24.99 -36.64
CA GLY A 318 -37.57 23.72 -36.03
C GLY A 318 -36.87 22.51 -36.65
N VAL A 319 -35.76 22.70 -37.36
CA VAL A 319 -34.98 21.64 -37.98
C VAL A 319 -33.60 21.52 -37.31
N LEU A 320 -33.21 20.30 -36.92
CA LEU A 320 -31.89 20.03 -36.36
C LEU A 320 -30.82 20.01 -37.46
N GLY A 321 -30.54 21.18 -38.03
CA GLY A 321 -29.51 21.38 -39.04
C GLY A 321 -28.11 21.52 -38.46
N LYS A 322 -27.11 21.60 -39.35
CA LYS A 322 -25.68 21.71 -39.00
C LYS A 322 -25.38 22.82 -37.99
N TYR A 323 -25.90 24.04 -38.20
CA TYR A 323 -25.66 25.17 -37.30
C TYR A 323 -26.29 24.96 -35.93
N THR A 324 -27.48 24.37 -35.87
CA THR A 324 -28.13 24.03 -34.60
C THR A 324 -27.34 22.98 -33.84
N LEU A 325 -26.78 21.96 -34.51
CA LEU A 325 -25.94 20.95 -33.88
C LEU A 325 -24.63 21.53 -33.34
N ILE A 326 -24.00 22.47 -34.07
CA ILE A 326 -22.80 23.19 -33.59
C ILE A 326 -23.16 24.02 -32.34
N ALA A 327 -24.26 24.77 -32.38
CA ALA A 327 -24.75 25.54 -31.25
C ALA A 327 -25.00 24.66 -30.01
N ILE A 328 -25.58 23.47 -30.19
CA ILE A 328 -25.79 22.49 -29.11
C ILE A 328 -24.45 22.03 -28.56
N HIS A 329 -23.50 21.66 -29.42
CA HIS A 329 -22.18 21.20 -29.00
C HIS A 329 -21.43 22.27 -28.19
N ASP A 330 -21.43 23.52 -28.66
CA ASP A 330 -20.74 24.62 -27.98
C ASP A 330 -21.40 24.97 -26.65
N PHE A 331 -22.73 24.93 -26.60
CA PHE A 331 -23.48 25.05 -25.36
C PHE A 331 -23.13 23.94 -24.37
N GLN A 332 -23.14 22.68 -24.81
CA GLN A 332 -22.79 21.53 -23.97
C GLN A 332 -21.38 21.67 -23.42
N LYS A 333 -20.42 22.05 -24.26
CA LYS A 333 -19.03 22.27 -23.86
C LYS A 333 -18.88 23.39 -22.84
N GLN A 334 -19.57 24.52 -23.03
CA GLN A 334 -19.50 25.66 -22.11
C GLN A 334 -20.17 25.36 -20.76
N GLN A 335 -21.22 24.55 -20.75
CA GLN A 335 -21.93 24.14 -19.52
C GLN A 335 -21.30 22.92 -18.83
N GLY A 336 -20.23 22.33 -19.37
CA GLY A 336 -19.64 21.11 -18.81
C GLY A 336 -20.56 19.89 -18.91
N LEU A 337 -21.41 19.84 -19.94
CA LEU A 337 -22.33 18.73 -20.21
C LEU A 337 -21.72 17.74 -21.20
N ALA A 338 -22.29 16.54 -21.27
CA ALA A 338 -21.88 15.53 -22.23
C ALA A 338 -22.15 15.98 -23.67
N THR A 339 -21.16 15.81 -24.53
CA THR A 339 -21.16 16.27 -25.93
C THR A 339 -21.44 15.14 -26.91
N GLY A 340 -21.86 15.50 -28.12
CA GLY A 340 -21.98 14.60 -29.28
C GLY A 340 -23.41 14.46 -29.82
N ARG A 341 -24.42 14.42 -28.93
CA ARG A 341 -25.84 14.43 -29.28
C ARG A 341 -26.62 15.29 -28.29
N LEU A 342 -27.85 15.65 -28.66
CA LEU A 342 -28.77 16.33 -27.74
C LEU A 342 -29.17 15.35 -26.61
N SER A 343 -28.74 15.62 -25.38
CA SER A 343 -29.19 14.89 -24.19
C SER A 343 -30.37 15.58 -23.51
N THR A 344 -31.15 14.84 -22.73
CA THR A 344 -32.25 15.42 -21.93
C THR A 344 -31.72 16.40 -20.89
N GLU A 345 -30.53 16.15 -20.33
CA GLU A 345 -29.79 17.09 -19.47
C GLU A 345 -29.53 18.42 -20.18
N SER A 346 -29.16 18.39 -21.46
CA SER A 346 -28.93 19.59 -22.26
C SER A 346 -30.21 20.37 -22.49
N ILE A 347 -31.33 19.70 -22.75
CA ILE A 347 -32.64 20.34 -22.93
C ILE A 347 -33.10 21.02 -21.65
N LYS A 348 -32.93 20.33 -20.51
CA LYS A 348 -33.23 20.88 -19.18
C LYS A 348 -32.34 22.08 -18.85
N ALA A 349 -31.04 22.02 -19.17
CA ALA A 349 -30.10 23.13 -18.97
C ALA A 349 -30.44 24.35 -19.84
N LEU A 350 -31.07 24.14 -21.01
CA LEU A 350 -31.61 25.22 -21.85
C LEU A 350 -32.91 25.82 -21.30
N GLY A 351 -33.50 25.25 -20.24
CA GLY A 351 -34.77 25.69 -19.67
C GLY A 351 -35.97 25.34 -20.55
N VAL A 352 -35.86 24.31 -21.39
CA VAL A 352 -36.96 23.80 -22.21
C VAL A 352 -37.61 22.63 -21.47
N GLU A 353 -38.93 22.66 -21.32
CA GLU A 353 -39.68 21.58 -20.70
C GLU A 353 -39.65 20.33 -21.60
N PHE A 354 -39.21 19.22 -21.03
CA PHE A 354 -39.11 17.90 -21.66
C PHE A 354 -39.43 16.86 -20.58
N GLU A 355 -40.62 16.27 -20.65
CA GLU A 355 -41.11 15.25 -19.71
C GLU A 355 -41.00 13.84 -20.26
#